data_AF-S4N3V3-F1
#
_entry.id   AF-S4N3V3-F1
#
_cell.length_a   1.000
_cell.length_b   1.000
_cell.length_c   1.000
_cell.angle_alpha   90.00
_cell.angle_beta   90.00
_cell.angle_gamma   90.00
#
_symmetry.space_group_name_H-M   'P 1'
#
loop_
_entity.id
_entity.type
_entity.pdbx_description
1 polymer ?
#
loop_
_entity_poly.entity_id
_entity_poly.type
_entity_poly.pdbx_seq_one_letter_code
_entity_poly.pdbx_strand_id
1 'polypeptide(L)'
;MVWLLMGLATLVVAVAMALEVRGALDREREFRAAPACASAPVQASGCRWEQEFTVREADLNRGQRNGPPEAELLLPSGKPWDVTFRQTDPVVSELAPGEKVVGLIWHGQVVEVRDADGRRQQTSDGPVGWPEDRLGGALACFSFGLPALLGGVWPLVARGDRRHAKAAVVVRWHGVCLAAVALFTLWAQGANGWPLWAIPAIWGPFALLGLASMTAFVIAALRGDMDDDGLPAPEPDPTAPASGHS
;
A
#
# COMPACT_ATOMS: atom_id res chain seq x y z
N MET A 1 12.53 13.17 16.66
CA MET A 1 11.34 13.97 16.30
C MET A 1 10.68 13.45 15.03
N VAL A 2 11.29 13.56 13.84
CA VAL A 2 10.68 13.13 12.56
C VAL A 2 10.14 11.70 12.59
N TRP A 3 10.97 10.71 12.98
CA TRP A 3 10.57 9.31 13.10
C TRP A 3 9.41 9.05 14.06
N LEU A 4 9.34 9.82 15.14
CA LEU A 4 8.26 9.70 16.13
C LEU A 4 6.94 10.19 15.54
N LEU A 5 6.95 11.35 14.86
CA LEU A 5 5.77 11.89 14.19
C LEU A 5 5.30 10.98 13.04
N MET A 6 6.24 10.49 12.22
CA MET A 6 5.91 9.54 11.15
C MET A 6 5.35 8.24 11.73
N GLY A 7 5.95 7.69 12.78
CA GLY A 7 5.47 6.49 13.45
C GLY A 7 4.07 6.66 14.02
N LEU A 8 3.81 7.78 14.69
CA LEU A 8 2.49 8.10 15.23
C LEU A 8 1.44 8.27 14.11
N ALA A 9 1.74 9.07 13.09
CA ALA A 9 0.81 9.31 11.98
C ALA A 9 0.46 8.01 11.24
N THR A 10 1.46 7.18 10.94
CA THR A 10 1.22 5.89 10.27
C THR A 10 0.47 4.89 11.14
N LEU A 11 0.70 4.86 12.46
CA LEU A 11 -0.12 4.03 13.36
C LEU A 11 -1.58 4.48 13.41
N VAL A 12 -1.84 5.79 13.43
CA VAL A 12 -3.22 6.31 13.36
C VAL A 12 -3.89 5.86 12.05
N VAL A 13 -3.20 5.98 10.92
CA VAL A 13 -3.69 5.49 9.62
C VAL A 13 -3.92 3.97 9.65
N ALA A 14 -3.00 3.20 10.24
CA ALA A 14 -3.13 1.75 10.35
C ALA A 14 -4.40 1.34 11.11
N VAL A 15 -4.68 2.00 12.24
CA VAL A 15 -5.88 1.75 13.04
C VAL A 15 -7.14 2.15 12.28
N ALA A 16 -7.14 3.33 11.62
CA ALA A 16 -8.29 3.75 10.81
C ALA A 16 -8.62 2.73 9.72
N MET A 17 -7.62 2.30 8.94
CA MET A 17 -7.78 1.29 7.90
C MET A 17 -8.29 -0.04 8.46
N ALA A 18 -7.74 -0.50 9.59
CA ALA A 18 -8.14 -1.76 10.22
C ALA A 18 -9.60 -1.75 10.69
N LEU A 19 -10.10 -0.62 11.18
CA LEU A 19 -11.50 -0.47 11.59
C LEU A 19 -12.47 -0.53 10.40
N GLU A 20 -12.02 -0.10 9.23
CA GLU A 20 -12.84 -0.07 8.00
C GLU A 20 -12.90 -1.41 7.27
N VAL A 21 -11.98 -2.35 7.55
CA VAL A 21 -11.94 -3.68 6.89
C VAL A 21 -13.28 -4.39 6.99
N ARG A 22 -13.94 -4.37 8.16
CA ARG A 22 -15.24 -5.04 8.34
C ARG A 22 -16.32 -4.40 7.46
N GLY A 23 -16.41 -3.08 7.45
CA GLY A 23 -17.37 -2.36 6.62
C GLY A 23 -17.13 -2.60 5.13
N ALA A 24 -15.87 -2.66 4.70
CA ALA A 24 -15.51 -3.02 3.33
C ALA A 24 -15.93 -4.45 2.99
N LEU A 25 -15.70 -5.42 3.89
CA LEU A 25 -16.10 -6.82 3.69
C LEU A 25 -17.62 -6.97 3.58
N ASP A 26 -18.36 -6.29 4.44
CA ASP A 26 -19.82 -6.36 4.44
C ASP A 26 -20.38 -5.73 3.16
N ARG A 27 -19.84 -4.59 2.71
CA ARG A 27 -20.24 -3.94 1.45
C ARG A 27 -19.92 -4.80 0.23
N GLU A 28 -18.77 -5.46 0.21
CA GLU A 28 -18.43 -6.38 -0.88
C GLU A 28 -19.33 -7.62 -0.89
N ARG A 29 -19.65 -8.19 0.29
CA ARG A 29 -20.61 -9.30 0.40
C ARG A 29 -21.99 -8.90 -0.07
N GLU A 30 -22.45 -7.71 0.30
CA GLU A 30 -23.73 -7.15 -0.13
C GLU A 30 -23.77 -7.01 -1.65
N PHE A 31 -22.73 -6.43 -2.25
CA PHE A 31 -22.62 -6.31 -3.71
C PHE A 31 -22.60 -7.67 -4.43
N ARG A 32 -21.87 -8.64 -3.91
CA ARG A 32 -21.82 -9.99 -4.50
C ARG A 32 -23.17 -10.72 -4.38
N ALA A 33 -23.89 -10.50 -3.29
CA ALA A 33 -25.21 -11.06 -3.05
C ALA A 33 -26.35 -10.30 -3.78
N ALA A 34 -26.09 -9.07 -4.23
CA ALA A 34 -27.10 -8.24 -4.88
C ALA A 34 -27.68 -8.91 -6.14
N PRO A 35 -29.01 -9.03 -6.27
CA PRO A 35 -29.62 -9.57 -7.48
C PRO A 35 -29.47 -8.60 -8.66
N ALA A 36 -29.64 -9.11 -9.89
CA ALA A 36 -29.78 -8.24 -11.05
C ALA A 36 -31.11 -7.46 -10.97
N CYS A 37 -31.12 -6.19 -11.37
CA CYS A 37 -32.35 -5.40 -11.41
C CYS A 37 -33.28 -5.93 -12.52
N ALA A 38 -34.58 -6.05 -12.22
CA ALA A 38 -35.58 -6.48 -13.21
C ALA A 38 -35.85 -5.42 -14.29
N SER A 39 -35.59 -4.16 -13.98
CA SER A 39 -35.74 -3.01 -14.87
C SER A 39 -34.73 -1.92 -14.48
N ALA A 40 -34.50 -0.97 -15.38
CA ALA A 40 -33.64 0.18 -15.13
C ALA A 40 -34.07 0.93 -13.85
N PRO A 41 -33.19 1.08 -12.85
CA PRO A 41 -33.55 1.73 -11.60
C PRO A 41 -33.62 3.26 -11.77
N VAL A 42 -34.71 3.86 -11.29
CA VAL A 42 -34.93 5.33 -11.33
C VAL A 42 -34.22 6.04 -10.16
N GLN A 43 -33.94 5.32 -9.07
CA GLN A 43 -33.24 5.78 -7.88
C GLN A 43 -32.11 4.82 -7.51
N ALA A 44 -31.22 5.25 -6.61
CA ALA A 44 -30.20 4.37 -6.06
C ALA A 44 -30.83 3.09 -5.49
N SER A 45 -30.42 1.94 -5.99
CA SER A 45 -30.97 0.64 -5.61
C SER A 45 -29.86 -0.34 -5.28
N GLY A 46 -30.16 -1.28 -4.38
CA GLY A 46 -29.23 -2.33 -3.98
C GLY A 46 -29.09 -3.48 -4.98
N CYS A 47 -29.77 -3.44 -6.12
CA CYS A 47 -29.61 -4.41 -7.20
C CYS A 47 -28.54 -3.96 -8.21
N ARG A 48 -28.01 -4.91 -8.98
CA ARG A 48 -26.99 -4.68 -10.00
C ARG A 48 -27.64 -4.44 -11.35
N TRP A 49 -27.34 -3.32 -12.00
CA TRP A 49 -27.88 -2.97 -13.32
C TRP A 49 -26.75 -2.82 -14.34
N GLU A 50 -26.81 -3.54 -15.46
CA GLU A 50 -25.89 -3.33 -16.57
C GLU A 50 -26.44 -2.22 -17.48
N GLN A 51 -25.61 -1.23 -17.76
CA GLN A 51 -25.94 -0.09 -18.62
C GLN A 51 -24.85 0.06 -19.68
N GLU A 52 -25.26 0.13 -20.95
CA GLU A 52 -24.36 0.49 -22.03
C GLU A 52 -24.09 2.00 -22.00
N PHE A 53 -22.82 2.37 -22.14
CA PHE A 53 -22.35 3.73 -22.24
C PHE A 53 -21.48 3.91 -23.48
N THR A 54 -21.39 5.15 -23.96
CA THR A 54 -20.41 5.55 -24.96
C THR A 54 -19.33 6.39 -24.29
N VAL A 55 -18.06 6.06 -24.48
CA VAL A 55 -16.94 6.84 -23.94
C VAL A 55 -16.92 8.20 -24.64
N ARG A 56 -16.94 9.28 -23.86
CA ARG A 56 -16.71 10.64 -24.39
C ARG A 56 -15.25 11.02 -24.30
N GLU A 57 -14.67 10.82 -23.13
CA GLU A 57 -13.30 11.17 -22.82
C GLU A 57 -12.76 10.16 -21.80
N ALA A 58 -11.49 9.80 -21.93
CA ALA A 58 -10.76 9.02 -20.94
C ALA A 58 -9.43 9.73 -20.71
N ASP A 59 -9.17 10.06 -19.45
CA ASP A 59 -7.96 10.76 -19.05
C ASP A 59 -7.27 9.97 -17.94
N LEU A 60 -6.05 9.53 -18.20
CA LEU A 60 -5.30 8.75 -17.23
C LEU A 60 -4.80 9.60 -16.06
N ASN A 61 -4.67 10.93 -16.23
CA ASN A 61 -4.18 11.86 -15.22
C ASN A 61 -4.49 13.32 -15.61
N ARG A 62 -5.73 13.81 -15.46
CA ARG A 62 -6.22 15.13 -15.92
C ARG A 62 -5.39 16.34 -15.46
N GLY A 63 -4.23 16.55 -16.08
CA GLY A 63 -3.24 17.59 -15.77
C GLY A 63 -2.65 17.55 -14.36
N GLN A 64 -3.08 16.65 -13.47
CA GLN A 64 -2.59 16.54 -12.09
C GLN A 64 -1.56 15.44 -11.97
N ARG A 65 -0.39 15.77 -11.43
CA ARG A 65 0.63 14.78 -11.08
C ARG A 65 0.05 13.86 -10.00
N ASN A 66 -0.28 12.62 -10.38
CA ASN A 66 -0.89 11.57 -9.55
C ASN A 66 -2.41 11.71 -9.29
N GLY A 67 -3.17 12.32 -10.21
CA GLY A 67 -4.64 12.24 -10.17
C GLY A 67 -5.14 10.80 -10.41
N PRO A 68 -6.31 10.40 -9.87
CA PRO A 68 -6.90 9.12 -10.26
C PRO A 68 -7.23 9.14 -11.76
N PRO A 69 -7.13 8.01 -12.47
CA PRO A 69 -7.64 7.91 -13.84
C PRO A 69 -9.14 8.16 -13.86
N GLU A 70 -9.61 8.93 -14.83
CA GLU A 70 -11.01 9.33 -14.98
C GLU A 70 -11.52 9.03 -16.40
N ALA A 71 -12.81 8.75 -16.51
CA ALA A 71 -13.49 8.71 -17.79
C ALA A 71 -14.85 9.39 -17.69
N GLU A 72 -15.21 10.13 -18.72
CA GLU A 72 -16.56 10.65 -18.91
C GLU A 72 -17.31 9.73 -19.86
N LEU A 73 -18.38 9.11 -19.34
CA LEU A 73 -19.23 8.18 -20.06
C LEU A 73 -20.56 8.84 -20.42
N LEU A 74 -21.10 8.53 -21.61
CA LEU A 74 -22.40 9.02 -22.06
C LEU A 74 -23.44 7.91 -21.99
N LEU A 75 -24.56 8.22 -21.35
CA LEU A 75 -25.77 7.40 -21.44
C LEU A 75 -26.32 7.42 -22.87
N PRO A 76 -27.17 6.45 -23.26
CA PRO A 76 -27.89 6.50 -24.54
C PRO A 76 -28.75 7.76 -24.72
N SER A 77 -29.14 8.40 -23.61
CA SER A 77 -29.85 9.70 -23.60
C SER A 77 -28.95 10.90 -23.90
N GLY A 78 -27.62 10.70 -24.03
CA GLY A 78 -26.61 11.75 -24.18
C GLY A 78 -26.20 12.43 -22.87
N LYS A 79 -26.74 11.99 -21.72
CA LYS A 79 -26.35 12.55 -20.42
C LYS A 79 -24.95 12.05 -20.01
N PRO A 80 -24.03 12.94 -19.63
CA PRO A 80 -22.70 12.56 -19.16
C PRO A 80 -22.71 11.99 -17.75
N TRP A 81 -21.71 11.15 -17.48
CA TRP A 81 -21.47 10.45 -16.23
C TRP A 81 -19.97 10.34 -15.99
N ASP A 82 -19.47 11.04 -14.97
CA ASP A 82 -18.06 10.97 -14.58
C ASP A 82 -17.78 9.72 -13.76
N VAL A 83 -16.72 9.01 -14.12
CA VAL A 83 -16.27 7.79 -13.44
C VAL A 83 -14.78 7.93 -13.13
N THR A 84 -14.38 7.55 -11.94
CA THR A 84 -12.97 7.48 -11.55
C THR A 84 -12.56 6.03 -11.31
N PHE A 85 -11.30 5.70 -11.58
CA PHE A 85 -10.75 4.37 -11.43
C PHE A 85 -9.63 4.37 -10.37
N ARG A 86 -9.44 3.22 -9.74
CA ARG A 86 -8.33 3.02 -8.78
C ARG A 86 -6.99 2.79 -9.45
N GLN A 87 -7.01 2.25 -10.65
CA GLN A 87 -5.82 1.85 -11.42
C GLN A 87 -5.99 2.26 -12.87
N THR A 88 -4.88 2.41 -13.59
CA THR A 88 -4.87 2.80 -15.00
C THR A 88 -5.23 1.64 -15.92
N ASP A 89 -4.91 0.41 -15.54
CA ASP A 89 -5.17 -0.80 -16.33
C ASP A 89 -6.24 -1.69 -15.68
N PRO A 90 -6.95 -2.55 -16.45
CA PRO A 90 -6.72 -2.83 -17.87
C PRO A 90 -7.67 -2.12 -18.85
N VAL A 91 -8.72 -1.43 -18.38
CA VAL A 91 -9.76 -0.88 -19.26
C VAL A 91 -9.52 0.59 -19.57
N VAL A 92 -9.44 1.45 -18.55
CA VAL A 92 -9.37 2.92 -18.75
C VAL A 92 -8.17 3.38 -19.58
N SER A 93 -7.04 2.65 -19.56
CA SER A 93 -5.86 2.89 -20.39
C SER A 93 -6.10 2.75 -21.89
N GLU A 94 -7.09 1.98 -22.29
CA GLU A 94 -7.36 1.64 -23.69
C GLU A 94 -8.69 2.23 -24.20
N LEU A 95 -9.48 2.87 -23.34
CA LEU A 95 -10.75 3.48 -23.72
C LEU A 95 -10.55 4.61 -24.75
N ALA A 96 -11.18 4.44 -25.91
CA ALA A 96 -11.18 5.47 -26.95
C ALA A 96 -12.50 6.24 -26.98
N PRO A 97 -12.48 7.57 -27.24
CA PRO A 97 -13.70 8.33 -27.50
C PRO A 97 -14.55 7.69 -28.60
N GLY A 98 -15.85 7.55 -28.34
CA GLY A 98 -16.82 6.92 -29.23
C GLY A 98 -16.97 5.41 -29.05
N GLU A 99 -16.12 4.77 -28.24
CA GLU A 99 -16.22 3.34 -27.93
C GLU A 99 -17.43 3.04 -27.04
N LYS A 100 -18.02 1.86 -27.22
CA LYS A 100 -19.13 1.36 -26.39
C LYS A 100 -18.59 0.48 -25.27
N VAL A 101 -19.00 0.77 -24.05
CA VAL A 101 -18.63 0.00 -22.85
C VAL A 101 -19.87 -0.35 -22.05
N VAL A 102 -19.79 -1.40 -21.24
CA VAL A 102 -20.86 -1.79 -20.32
C VAL A 102 -20.44 -1.43 -18.91
N GLY A 103 -21.15 -0.48 -18.30
CA GLY A 103 -21.00 -0.15 -16.89
C GLY A 103 -21.98 -0.94 -16.03
N LEU A 104 -21.50 -1.51 -14.93
CA LEU A 104 -22.33 -2.09 -13.89
C LEU A 104 -22.64 -1.01 -12.86
N ILE A 105 -23.92 -0.74 -12.62
CA ILE A 105 -24.40 0.25 -11.67
C ILE A 105 -24.90 -0.44 -10.40
N TRP A 106 -24.48 0.06 -9.25
CA TRP A 106 -24.95 -0.38 -7.93
C TRP A 106 -25.02 0.81 -6.96
N HIS A 107 -26.10 0.91 -6.18
CA HIS A 107 -26.42 2.10 -5.37
C HIS A 107 -26.34 3.43 -6.13
N GLY A 108 -26.64 3.41 -7.43
CA GLY A 108 -26.63 4.59 -8.29
C GLY A 108 -25.23 5.09 -8.66
N GLN A 109 -24.18 4.28 -8.47
CA GLN A 109 -22.82 4.55 -8.93
C GLN A 109 -22.39 3.48 -9.94
N VAL A 110 -21.57 3.86 -10.93
CA VAL A 110 -20.90 2.89 -11.81
C VAL A 110 -19.78 2.26 -11.00
N VAL A 111 -19.90 0.97 -10.68
CA VAL A 111 -18.97 0.23 -9.81
C VAL A 111 -17.94 -0.60 -10.58
N GLU A 112 -18.28 -0.99 -11.80
CA GLU A 112 -17.41 -1.76 -12.70
C GLU A 112 -17.66 -1.29 -14.14
N VAL A 113 -16.60 -1.24 -14.94
CA VAL A 113 -16.69 -0.99 -16.40
C VAL A 113 -16.11 -2.20 -17.12
N ARG A 114 -16.79 -2.62 -18.19
CA ARG A 114 -16.41 -3.71 -19.08
C ARG A 114 -16.26 -3.18 -20.50
N ASP A 115 -15.10 -3.44 -21.10
CA ASP A 115 -14.83 -3.07 -22.50
C ASP A 115 -15.43 -4.07 -23.49
N ALA A 116 -15.22 -3.81 -24.79
CA ALA A 116 -15.68 -4.68 -25.87
C ALA A 116 -15.04 -6.08 -25.85
N ASP A 117 -13.81 -6.20 -25.35
CA ASP A 117 -13.08 -7.46 -25.20
C ASP A 117 -13.53 -8.26 -23.96
N GLY A 118 -14.45 -7.70 -23.16
CA GLY A 118 -14.99 -8.33 -21.97
C GLY A 118 -14.08 -8.23 -20.75
N ARG A 119 -12.97 -7.48 -20.81
CA ARG A 119 -12.13 -7.18 -19.66
C ARG A 119 -12.90 -6.26 -18.72
N ARG A 120 -12.69 -6.47 -17.42
CA ARG A 120 -13.43 -5.78 -16.36
C ARG A 120 -12.47 -4.98 -15.52
N GLN A 121 -12.89 -3.78 -15.15
CA GLN A 121 -12.16 -2.93 -14.23
C GLN A 121 -13.11 -2.33 -13.21
N GLN A 122 -12.72 -2.39 -11.93
CA GLN A 122 -13.46 -1.74 -10.86
C GLN A 122 -13.21 -0.23 -10.89
N THR A 123 -14.26 0.53 -10.66
CA THR A 123 -14.16 1.98 -10.43
C THR A 123 -13.75 2.25 -8.98
N SER A 124 -13.54 3.51 -8.62
CA SER A 124 -13.30 3.94 -7.23
C SER A 124 -14.50 3.67 -6.32
N ASP A 125 -15.72 3.70 -6.86
CA ASP A 125 -16.95 3.41 -6.13
C ASP A 125 -17.24 1.91 -6.03
N GLY A 126 -16.50 1.08 -6.78
CA GLY A 126 -16.62 -0.37 -6.77
C GLY A 126 -16.20 -0.97 -5.43
N PRO A 127 -17.03 -1.83 -4.79
CA PRO A 127 -16.75 -2.36 -3.46
C PRO A 127 -15.73 -3.52 -3.44
N VAL A 128 -15.46 -4.13 -4.60
CA VAL A 128 -14.58 -5.30 -4.71
C VAL A 128 -13.11 -4.90 -4.52
N GLY A 129 -12.35 -5.64 -3.72
CA GLY A 129 -10.91 -5.38 -3.51
C GLY A 129 -10.58 -4.34 -2.41
N TRP A 130 -11.58 -3.59 -1.92
CA TRP A 130 -11.36 -2.67 -0.80
C TRP A 130 -10.93 -3.36 0.49
N PRO A 131 -11.50 -4.52 0.89
CA PRO A 131 -11.04 -5.22 2.08
C PRO A 131 -9.54 -5.56 2.06
N GLU A 132 -9.06 -6.00 0.90
CA GLU A 132 -7.66 -6.33 0.61
C GLU A 132 -6.80 -5.08 0.77
N ASP A 133 -7.19 -3.97 0.12
CA ASP A 133 -6.47 -2.68 0.16
C ASP A 133 -6.38 -2.15 1.60
N ARG A 134 -7.48 -2.19 2.36
CA ARG A 134 -7.52 -1.71 3.76
C ARG A 134 -6.69 -2.59 4.68
N LEU A 135 -6.76 -3.92 4.54
CA LEU A 135 -5.98 -4.85 5.36
C LEU A 135 -4.48 -4.74 5.04
N GLY A 136 -4.11 -4.73 3.76
CA GLY A 136 -2.73 -4.59 3.32
C GLY A 136 -2.14 -3.24 3.74
N GLY A 137 -2.90 -2.15 3.55
CA GLY A 137 -2.53 -0.82 4.02
C GLY A 137 -2.33 -0.75 5.53
N ALA A 138 -3.25 -1.34 6.31
CA ALA A 138 -3.12 -1.41 7.77
C ALA A 138 -1.84 -2.14 8.20
N LEU A 139 -1.53 -3.28 7.59
CA LEU A 139 -0.32 -4.06 7.89
C LEU A 139 0.95 -3.31 7.51
N ALA A 140 0.99 -2.66 6.35
CA ALA A 140 2.15 -1.87 5.92
C ALA A 140 2.38 -0.68 6.87
N CYS A 141 1.33 0.07 7.18
CA CYS A 141 1.40 1.20 8.11
C CYS A 141 1.77 0.76 9.53
N PHE A 142 1.27 -0.37 10.01
CA PHE A 142 1.63 -0.91 11.32
C PHE A 142 3.10 -1.38 11.36
N SER A 143 3.54 -2.09 10.31
CA SER A 143 4.91 -2.60 10.16
C SER A 143 5.96 -1.49 10.17
N PHE A 144 5.65 -0.35 9.56
CA PHE A 144 6.49 0.84 9.61
C PHE A 144 6.33 1.59 10.93
N GLY A 145 5.08 1.84 11.33
CA GLY A 145 4.74 2.81 12.35
C GLY A 145 5.21 2.42 13.73
N LEU A 146 5.08 1.15 14.10
CA LEU A 146 5.50 0.66 15.41
C LEU A 146 7.03 0.76 15.60
N PRO A 147 7.89 0.23 14.70
CA PRO A 147 9.34 0.42 14.83
C PRO A 147 9.78 1.88 14.70
N ALA A 148 9.16 2.68 13.83
CA ALA A 148 9.44 4.11 13.71
C ALA A 148 9.17 4.87 15.01
N LEU A 149 8.04 4.56 15.68
CA LEU A 149 7.69 5.14 16.98
C LEU A 149 8.69 4.70 18.06
N LEU A 150 8.95 3.40 18.19
CA LEU A 150 9.87 2.84 19.19
C LEU A 150 11.29 3.40 19.01
N GLY A 151 11.83 3.32 17.79
CA GLY A 151 13.14 3.87 17.46
C GLY A 151 13.20 5.41 17.51
N GLY A 152 12.05 6.09 17.42
CA GLY A 152 11.94 7.55 17.56
C GLY A 152 11.92 8.01 19.02
N VAL A 153 11.29 7.23 19.91
CA VAL A 153 11.24 7.46 21.37
C VAL A 153 12.56 7.06 22.04
N TRP A 154 13.21 6.00 21.57
CA TRP A 154 14.41 5.42 22.18
C TRP A 154 15.52 6.45 22.51
N PRO A 155 15.92 7.36 21.60
CA PRO A 155 16.97 8.33 21.89
C PRO A 155 16.54 9.43 22.88
N LEU A 156 15.24 9.59 23.14
CA LEU A 156 14.72 10.54 24.14
C LEU A 156 14.87 9.99 25.56
N VAL A 157 14.80 8.66 25.71
CA VAL A 157 14.90 7.95 26.99
C VAL A 157 16.35 7.59 27.30
N ALA A 158 17.09 7.10 26.31
CA ALA A 158 18.49 6.66 26.46
C ALA A 158 19.47 7.70 25.87
N ARG A 159 19.41 8.94 26.35
CA ARG A 159 20.27 10.02 25.86
C ARG A 159 21.74 9.78 26.23
N GLY A 160 22.63 10.04 25.28
CA GLY A 160 24.08 10.08 25.51
C GLY A 160 24.84 8.78 25.25
N ASP A 161 24.15 7.66 25.00
CA ASP A 161 24.81 6.38 24.69
C ASP A 161 24.78 6.06 23.18
N ARG A 162 25.98 5.93 22.58
CA ARG A 162 26.16 5.56 21.17
C ARG A 162 25.55 4.20 20.83
N ARG A 163 25.58 3.24 21.76
CA ARG A 163 25.02 1.89 21.58
C ARG A 163 23.50 1.93 21.43
N HIS A 164 22.84 2.72 22.26
CA HIS A 164 21.40 2.95 22.16
C HIS A 164 21.01 3.71 20.89
N ALA A 165 21.85 4.64 20.42
CA ALA A 165 21.63 5.30 19.14
C ALA A 165 21.70 4.32 17.96
N LYS A 166 22.68 3.40 17.95
CA LYS A 166 22.79 2.33 16.95
C LYS A 166 21.58 1.39 16.99
N ALA A 167 21.19 0.92 18.17
CA ALA A 167 20.00 0.09 18.35
C ALA A 167 18.73 0.78 17.81
N ALA A 168 18.56 2.08 18.07
CA ALA A 168 17.42 2.84 17.55
C ALA A 168 17.41 2.94 16.01
N VAL A 169 18.58 3.03 15.37
CA VAL A 169 18.72 3.03 13.90
C VAL A 169 18.34 1.66 13.32
N VAL A 170 18.83 0.57 13.93
CA VAL A 170 18.48 -0.81 13.55
C VAL A 170 16.97 -1.02 13.55
N VAL A 171 16.29 -0.61 14.63
CA VAL A 171 14.83 -0.76 14.77
C VAL A 171 14.08 -0.03 13.65
N ARG A 172 14.46 1.22 13.35
CA ARG A 172 13.79 2.01 12.29
C ARG A 172 13.94 1.37 10.92
N TRP A 173 15.15 0.92 10.57
CA TRP A 173 15.40 0.30 9.27
C TRP A 173 14.71 -1.05 9.11
N HIS A 174 14.61 -1.84 10.18
CA HIS A 174 13.79 -3.05 10.15
C HIS A 174 12.31 -2.74 9.89
N GLY A 175 11.77 -1.65 10.46
CA GLY A 175 10.42 -1.18 10.15
C GLY A 175 10.23 -0.80 8.69
N VAL A 176 11.21 -0.13 8.07
CA VAL A 176 11.19 0.18 6.63
C VAL A 176 11.16 -1.11 5.79
N CYS A 177 12.04 -2.07 6.10
CA CYS A 177 12.08 -3.34 5.39
C CYS A 177 10.77 -4.13 5.53
N LEU A 178 10.19 -4.20 6.74
CA LEU A 178 8.93 -4.89 6.98
C LEU A 178 7.75 -4.22 6.26
N ALA A 179 7.74 -2.88 6.17
CA ALA A 179 6.75 -2.15 5.41
C ALA A 179 6.86 -2.42 3.91
N ALA A 180 8.09 -2.46 3.38
CA ALA A 180 8.32 -2.84 1.99
C ALA A 180 7.82 -4.27 1.70
N VAL A 181 8.11 -5.23 2.59
CA VAL A 181 7.60 -6.60 2.49
C VAL A 181 6.06 -6.65 2.50
N ALA A 182 5.40 -5.85 3.34
CA ALA A 182 3.95 -5.75 3.37
C ALA A 182 3.38 -5.22 2.03
N LEU A 183 4.00 -4.18 1.46
CA LEU A 183 3.60 -3.65 0.14
C LEU A 183 3.79 -4.67 -0.98
N PHE A 184 4.92 -5.38 -1.00
CA PHE A 184 5.16 -6.47 -1.95
C PHE A 184 4.17 -7.62 -1.78
N THR A 185 3.78 -7.93 -0.55
CA THR A 185 2.76 -8.96 -0.27
C THR A 185 1.40 -8.55 -0.83
N LEU A 186 0.99 -7.29 -0.65
CA LEU A 186 -0.25 -6.75 -1.22
C LEU A 186 -0.21 -6.77 -2.75
N TRP A 187 0.89 -6.30 -3.35
CA TRP A 187 1.07 -6.32 -4.80
C TRP A 187 0.98 -7.74 -5.36
N ALA A 188 1.69 -8.70 -4.74
CA ALA A 188 1.67 -10.09 -5.19
C ALA A 188 0.28 -10.71 -5.05
N GLN A 189 -0.43 -10.44 -3.95
CA GLN A 189 -1.80 -10.92 -3.76
C GLN A 189 -2.75 -10.37 -4.84
N GLY A 190 -2.70 -9.05 -5.10
CA GLY A 190 -3.53 -8.40 -6.10
C GLY A 190 -3.22 -8.87 -7.53
N ALA A 191 -1.94 -8.95 -7.90
CA ALA A 191 -1.51 -9.38 -9.24
C ALA A 191 -1.87 -10.83 -9.56
N ASN A 192 -1.98 -11.70 -8.55
CA ASN A 192 -2.29 -13.12 -8.74
C ASN A 192 -3.75 -13.47 -8.39
N GLY A 193 -4.58 -12.50 -7.99
CA GLY A 193 -5.97 -12.75 -7.58
C GLY A 193 -6.10 -13.70 -6.39
N TRP A 194 -5.10 -13.71 -5.49
CA TRP A 194 -5.09 -14.62 -4.35
C TRP A 194 -6.13 -14.24 -3.30
N PRO A 195 -6.63 -15.20 -2.52
CA PRO A 195 -7.58 -14.91 -1.46
C PRO A 195 -6.95 -14.06 -0.34
N LEU A 196 -7.79 -13.32 0.39
CA LEU A 196 -7.39 -12.44 1.50
C LEU A 196 -6.45 -13.09 2.54
N TRP A 197 -6.61 -14.38 2.83
CA TRP A 197 -5.77 -15.09 3.79
C TRP A 197 -4.31 -15.23 3.33
N ALA A 198 -4.03 -15.05 2.04
CA ALA A 198 -2.67 -15.06 1.51
C ALA A 198 -1.82 -13.92 2.10
N ILE A 199 -2.44 -12.77 2.43
CA ILE A 199 -1.74 -11.62 3.01
C ILE A 199 -1.09 -12.01 4.35
N PRO A 200 -1.81 -12.43 5.40
CA PRO A 200 -1.19 -12.85 6.65
C PRO A 200 -0.34 -14.12 6.52
N ALA A 201 -0.66 -15.02 5.57
CA ALA A 201 0.13 -16.24 5.35
C ALA A 201 1.53 -15.95 4.80
N ILE A 202 1.69 -14.93 3.95
CA ILE A 202 2.99 -14.52 3.40
C ILE A 202 3.68 -13.53 4.34
N TRP A 203 2.97 -12.47 4.75
CA TRP A 203 3.56 -11.43 5.58
C TRP A 203 3.94 -11.93 6.98
N GLY A 204 3.13 -12.81 7.58
CA GLY A 204 3.34 -13.30 8.96
C GLY A 204 4.71 -13.95 9.19
N PRO A 205 5.14 -14.93 8.38
CA PRO A 205 6.49 -15.50 8.47
C PRO A 205 7.61 -14.45 8.33
N PHE A 206 7.50 -13.52 7.38
CA PHE A 206 8.49 -12.45 7.23
C PHE A 206 8.50 -11.48 8.42
N ALA A 207 7.33 -11.18 8.99
CA ALA A 207 7.22 -10.36 10.19
C ALA A 207 7.89 -11.03 11.40
N LEU A 208 7.73 -12.35 11.56
CA LEU A 208 8.40 -13.11 12.62
C LEU A 208 9.92 -13.16 12.42
N LEU A 209 10.39 -13.42 11.20
CA LEU A 209 11.82 -13.40 10.88
C LEU A 209 12.41 -12.00 11.06
N GLY A 210 11.70 -10.96 10.62
CA GLY A 210 12.11 -9.57 10.78
C GLY A 210 12.16 -9.16 12.25
N LEU A 211 11.20 -9.60 13.07
CA LEU A 211 11.21 -9.38 14.52
C LEU A 211 12.40 -10.07 15.17
N ALA A 212 12.65 -11.34 14.86
CA ALA A 212 13.78 -12.10 15.39
C ALA A 212 15.13 -11.46 14.99
N SER A 213 15.28 -11.09 13.72
CA SER A 213 16.44 -10.34 13.20
C SER A 213 16.61 -9.02 13.94
N MET A 214 15.56 -8.22 14.03
CA MET A 214 15.58 -6.92 14.73
C MET A 214 16.02 -7.10 16.18
N THR A 215 15.49 -8.09 16.90
CA THR A 215 15.90 -8.39 18.27
C THR A 215 17.38 -8.77 18.35
N ALA A 216 17.86 -9.65 17.46
CA ALA A 216 19.27 -10.06 17.44
C ALA A 216 20.22 -8.88 17.19
N PHE A 217 19.93 -8.04 16.18
CA PHE A 217 20.74 -6.85 15.89
C PHE A 217 20.67 -5.78 16.97
N VAL A 218 19.52 -5.60 17.62
CA VAL A 218 19.40 -4.70 18.78
C VAL A 218 20.27 -5.20 19.93
N ILE A 219 20.26 -6.50 20.22
CA ILE A 219 21.11 -7.08 21.27
C ILE A 219 22.60 -6.88 20.92
N ALA A 220 23.01 -7.17 19.69
CA ALA A 220 24.37 -6.94 19.23
C ALA A 220 24.78 -5.46 19.34
N ALA A 221 23.90 -4.54 18.94
CA ALA A 221 24.12 -3.10 19.05
C ALA A 221 24.32 -2.65 20.51
N LEU A 222 23.53 -3.19 21.43
CA LEU A 222 23.62 -2.88 22.86
C LEU A 222 24.86 -3.49 23.52
N ARG A 223 25.37 -4.61 23.00
CA ARG A 223 26.63 -5.22 23.45
C ARG A 223 27.87 -4.47 22.95
N GLY A 224 27.75 -3.74 21.84
CA GLY A 224 28.88 -3.08 21.19
C GLY A 224 29.50 -3.92 20.07
N ASP A 225 28.87 -5.05 19.69
CA ASP A 225 29.39 -5.99 18.68
C ASP A 225 29.35 -5.40 17.26
N MET A 226 28.73 -4.23 17.07
CA MET A 226 28.68 -3.50 15.79
C MET A 226 29.69 -2.33 15.72
N ASP A 227 30.63 -2.27 16.65
CA ASP A 227 31.76 -1.33 16.67
C ASP A 227 32.99 -1.99 16.00
N ASP A 228 32.87 -2.44 14.75
CA ASP A 228 34.01 -2.96 13.97
C ASP A 228 34.68 -1.80 13.22
N ASP A 229 35.27 -0.87 13.98
CA ASP A 229 36.17 0.18 13.49
C ASP A 229 37.59 -0.16 13.96
N GLY A 230 38.26 -1.06 13.23
CA GLY A 230 39.68 -1.35 13.47
C GLY A 230 40.24 -2.50 12.66
N LEU A 231 40.55 -2.27 11.37
CA LEU A 231 41.72 -2.94 10.79
C LEU A 231 42.89 -2.66 11.76
N PRO A 232 43.62 -3.68 12.25
CA PRO A 232 44.79 -3.42 13.09
C PRO A 232 45.70 -2.45 12.33
N ALA A 233 46.05 -1.34 12.98
CA ALA A 233 47.02 -0.41 12.42
C ALA A 233 48.26 -1.22 12.03
N PRO A 234 48.83 -1.02 10.82
CA PRO A 234 50.07 -1.68 10.45
C PRO A 234 51.08 -1.46 11.56
N GLU A 235 51.59 -2.55 12.14
CA GLU A 235 52.67 -2.49 13.12
C GLU A 235 53.83 -1.71 12.47
N PRO A 236 54.37 -0.67 13.11
CA PRO A 236 55.43 0.12 12.51
C PRO A 236 56.62 -0.80 12.22
N ASP A 237 56.99 -0.91 10.94
CA ASP A 237 58.09 -1.74 10.48
C ASP A 237 59.40 -1.26 11.15
N PRO A 238 60.01 -2.07 12.04
CA PRO A 238 61.22 -1.70 12.75
C PRO A 238 62.44 -1.58 11.81
N THR A 239 62.32 -1.94 10.52
CA THR A 239 63.40 -1.82 9.53
C THR A 239 63.33 -0.57 8.65
N ALA A 240 62.37 0.34 8.84
CA ALA A 240 62.31 1.59 8.08
C ALA A 240 63.53 2.49 8.40
N PRO A 241 64.42 2.77 7.42
CA PRO A 241 65.61 3.57 7.67
C PRO A 241 65.23 5.04 7.91
N ALA A 242 65.79 5.63 8.97
CA ALA A 242 65.64 7.05 9.28
C ALA A 242 66.24 7.89 8.14
N SER A 243 65.38 8.51 7.32
CA SER A 243 65.82 9.49 6.34
C SER A 243 66.26 10.76 7.07
N GLY A 244 67.57 10.91 7.25
CA GLY A 244 68.19 12.12 7.78
C GLY A 244 67.92 13.31 6.86
N HIS A 245 67.38 14.38 7.43
CA HIS A 245 67.36 15.69 6.82
C HIS A 245 68.74 16.35 6.96
N SER A 246 69.31 16.72 5.81
CA SER A 246 70.35 17.74 5.67
C SER A 246 69.81 18.86 4.78
#